data_AF-A0A432EH01-F1
#
_entry.id   AF-A0A432EH01-F1
#
_cell.length_a   1.000
_cell.length_b   1.000
_cell.length_c   1.000
_cell.angle_alpha   90.00
_cell.angle_beta   90.00
_cell.angle_gamma   90.00
#
_symmetry.space_group_name_H-M   'P 1'
#
loop_
_entity.id
_entity.type
_entity.pdbx_description
1 polymer ?
#
loop_
_entity_poly.entity_id
_entity_poly.type
_entity_poly.pdbx_seq_one_letter_code
_entity_poly.pdbx_strand_id
1 'polypeptide(L)' 'MIEYPPVPSYYAASANSAPVRPALRGSCEADVCVVGAGYTGLSTALFLAEAG' A
#
# COMPACT_ATOMS: atom_id res chain seq x y z
N MET A 1 -13.81 16.25 -5.70
CA MET A 1 -13.60 14.85 -5.26
C MET A 1 -14.73 14.55 -4.30
N ILE A 2 -15.63 13.62 -4.62
CA ILE A 2 -16.78 13.33 -3.76
C ILE A 2 -16.31 12.37 -2.68
N GLU A 3 -16.34 12.83 -1.43
CA GLU A 3 -16.09 12.00 -0.26
C GLU A 3 -17.38 11.25 0.07
N TYR A 4 -17.32 9.93 0.16
CA TYR A 4 -18.45 9.12 0.62
C TYR A 4 -18.26 8.82 2.10
N PRO A 5 -19.31 8.94 2.95
CA PRO A 5 -19.20 8.54 4.34
C PRO A 5 -18.79 7.06 4.42
N PRO A 6 -17.95 6.69 5.41
CA PRO A 6 -17.54 5.30 5.58
C PRO A 6 -18.77 4.40 5.76
N VAL A 7 -18.82 3.29 5.02
CA VAL A 7 -19.87 2.29 5.21
C VAL A 7 -19.72 1.68 6.61
N PRO A 8 -20.77 1.67 7.44
CA PRO A 8 -20.71 1.06 8.75
C PRO A 8 -20.45 -0.45 8.60
N SER A 9 -19.26 -0.88 9.00
CA SER A 9 -18.80 -2.26 8.91
C SER A 9 -17.86 -2.58 10.07
N TYR A 10 -17.73 -3.86 10.42
CA TYR A 10 -16.77 -4.29 11.44
C TYR A 10 -15.35 -3.78 11.13
N TYR A 11 -14.91 -3.91 9.88
CA TYR A 11 -13.61 -3.42 9.43
C TYR A 11 -13.44 -1.92 9.67
N ALA A 12 -14.43 -1.10 9.29
CA ALA A 12 -14.36 0.35 9.51
C ALA A 12 -14.33 0.73 11.01
N ALA A 13 -14.95 -0.08 11.88
CA ALA A 13 -14.99 0.16 13.32
C ALA A 13 -13.74 -0.32 14.07
N SER A 14 -13.10 -1.39 13.60
CA SER A 14 -11.99 -2.05 14.29
C SER A 14 -10.62 -1.83 13.65
N ALA A 15 -10.56 -1.32 12.42
CA ALA A 15 -9.28 -1.09 11.75
C ALA A 15 -8.44 -0.07 12.51
N ASN A 16 -7.15 -0.39 12.66
CA ASN A 16 -6.19 0.60 13.16
C ASN A 16 -6.15 1.81 12.22
N SER A 17 -5.92 2.99 12.79
CA SER A 17 -5.70 4.19 11.99
C SER A 17 -4.53 3.96 11.03
N ALA A 18 -4.76 4.24 9.74
CA ALA A 18 -3.71 4.11 8.74
C ALA A 18 -2.62 5.17 9.02
N PRO A 19 -1.33 4.78 9.09
CA PRO A 19 -0.26 5.75 9.23
C PRO A 19 -0.17 6.64 7.98
N VAL A 20 0.34 7.85 8.17
CA VAL A 20 0.65 8.75 7.06
C VAL A 20 1.72 8.09 6.19
N ARG A 21 1.44 7.98 4.88
CA ARG A 21 2.39 7.51 3.88
C ARG A 21 2.82 8.73 3.05
N PRO A 22 3.99 9.34 3.36
CA PRO A 22 4.44 10.49 2.61
C PRO A 22 4.65 10.14 1.15
N ALA A 23 4.39 11.10 0.26
CA ALA A 23 4.67 10.93 -1.16
C ALA A 23 6.17 10.71 -1.39
N LEU A 24 6.50 9.88 -2.39
CA LEU A 24 7.86 9.74 -2.89
C LEU A 24 8.39 11.11 -3.33
N ARG A 25 9.62 11.44 -2.93
CA ARG A 25 10.28 12.70 -3.30
C ARG A 25 11.40 12.41 -4.30
N GLY A 26 11.49 13.22 -5.35
CA GLY A 26 12.51 13.07 -6.39
C GLY A 26 12.31 11.84 -7.26
N SER A 27 13.35 11.48 -8.02
CA SER A 27 13.39 10.29 -8.86
C SER A 27 13.93 9.09 -8.08
N CYS A 28 13.41 7.91 -8.40
CA CYS A 28 13.85 6.62 -7.87
C CYS A 28 14.05 5.68 -9.06
N GLU A 29 15.12 4.89 -9.02
CA GLU A 29 15.37 3.79 -9.94
C GLU A 29 15.25 2.48 -9.17
N ALA A 30 14.67 1.47 -9.83
CA ALA A 30 14.52 0.13 -9.29
C ALA A 30 14.54 -0.87 -10.45
N ASP A 31 15.06 -2.08 -10.22
CA ASP A 31 15.02 -3.16 -11.20
C ASP A 31 13.57 -3.55 -11.52
N VAL A 32 12.70 -3.55 -10.49
CA VAL A 32 11.27 -3.81 -10.61
C VAL A 32 10.46 -2.83 -9.75
N CYS A 33 9.42 -2.23 -10.34
CA CYS A 33 8.44 -1.39 -9.64
C CYS A 33 7.12 -2.15 -9.46
N VAL A 34 6.66 -2.31 -8.22
CA VAL A 34 5.39 -2.98 -7.88
C VAL A 34 4.30 -1.94 -7.59
N VAL A 35 3.22 -1.98 -8.37
CA VAL A 35 2.07 -1.06 -8.20
C VAL A 35 1.02 -1.69 -7.30
N GLY A 36 0.93 -1.18 -6.07
CA GLY A 36 -0.04 -1.59 -5.06
C GLY A 36 0.62 -2.34 -3.89
N ALA A 37 0.40 -1.86 -2.67
CA ALA A 37 1.00 -2.39 -1.43
C ALA A 37 0.00 -3.22 -0.59
N GLY A 38 -0.85 -4.01 -1.26
CA GLY A 38 -1.68 -5.04 -0.62
C GLY A 38 -0.90 -6.34 -0.43
N TYR A 39 -1.57 -7.40 0.03
CA TYR A 39 -0.92 -8.70 0.28
C TYR A 39 -0.14 -9.22 -0.93
N THR A 40 -0.78 -9.27 -2.11
CA THR A 40 -0.12 -9.74 -3.32
C THR A 40 1.10 -8.91 -3.67
N GLY A 41 0.97 -7.58 -3.69
CA GLY A 41 2.09 -6.71 -4.06
C GLY A 41 3.26 -6.79 -3.08
N LEU A 42 2.99 -6.86 -1.77
CA LEU A 42 4.03 -7.02 -0.75
C LEU A 42 4.71 -8.39 -0.86
N SER A 43 3.94 -9.47 -1.05
CA SER A 43 4.52 -10.80 -1.27
C SER A 43 5.36 -10.84 -2.54
N THR A 44 4.87 -10.27 -3.64
CA THR A 44 5.65 -10.16 -4.89
C THR A 44 6.95 -9.41 -4.68
N ALA A 45 6.93 -8.25 -4.02
CA ALA A 45 8.13 -7.47 -3.74
C ALA A 45 9.14 -8.24 -2.86
N LEU A 46 8.65 -8.94 -1.83
CA LEU A 46 9.50 -9.77 -0.96
C LEU A 46 10.17 -10.90 -1.75
N PHE A 47 9.40 -11.70 -2.49
CA PHE A 47 9.96 -12.83 -3.22
C PHE A 47 10.88 -12.41 -4.36
N LEU A 48 10.63 -11.28 -5.02
CA LEU A 48 11.58 -10.70 -5.99
C LEU A 48 12.88 -10.28 -5.31
N ALA A 49 12.81 -9.61 -4.16
CA ALA A 49 14.00 -9.18 -3.42
C ALA A 49 14.84 -10.37 -2.92
N GLU A 50 14.21 -11.48 -2.56
CA GLU A 50 14.89 -12.73 -2.14
C GLU A 50 15.50 -13.49 -3.31
N ALA A 51 14.97 -13.35 -4.53
CA ALA A 51 15.43 -14.06 -5.73
C ALA A 51 16.61 -13.37 -6.45
N GLY A 52 16.79 -12.06 -6.26
CA GLY A 52 17.75 -11.24 -6.99
C GLY A 52 17.29 -10.90 -8.41
#